data_AF-A0A1W9PAS3-F1
#
_entry.id   AF-A0A1W9PAS3-F1
#
_cell.length_a   1.000
_cell.length_b   1.000
_cell.length_c   1.000
_cell.angle_alpha   90.00
_cell.angle_beta   90.00
_cell.angle_gamma   90.00
#
_symmetry.space_group_name_H-M   'P 1'
#
loop_
_entity.id
_entity.type
_entity.pdbx_description
1 polymer ?
#
loop_
_entity_poly.entity_id
_entity_poly.type
_entity_poly.pdbx_seq_one_letter_code
_entity_poly.pdbx_strand_id
1 'polypeptide(L)'
;MKKDTNYLQSNGYIQEKDEKLLDSFLLQVANIPGGESLRKCIQCGTCTGSCPVSYTMDITPREIIALFRAGDMESILASRTIWICASCYACTVRCPQGVQVTDLLYALKRLAIENNIFPKKFPVFALSQSFVNLTNRYGRSYEPGLILSYYLRTKPWQLLTLFPLFIKLLTRGRISLLPKKIKNTANFSKILNEAEIMEMIIPVRES
;
A
#
# COMPACT_ATOMS: atom_id res chain seq x y z
N MET A 1 -24.87 14.57 4.07
CA MET A 1 -24.11 13.95 2.95
C MET A 1 -24.44 12.48 2.91
N LYS A 2 -25.14 12.04 1.86
CA LYS A 2 -25.61 10.65 1.70
C LYS A 2 -24.39 9.73 1.68
N LYS A 3 -24.29 8.83 2.66
CA LYS A 3 -23.38 7.69 2.63
C LYS A 3 -23.97 6.72 1.61
N ASP A 4 -23.20 6.34 0.60
CA ASP A 4 -23.54 5.26 -0.32
C ASP A 4 -23.42 3.94 0.46
N THR A 5 -24.47 3.64 1.22
CA THR A 5 -24.57 2.53 2.19
C THR A 5 -24.96 1.20 1.51
N ASN A 6 -24.80 1.10 0.18
CA ASN A 6 -25.24 -0.06 -0.62
C ASN A 6 -24.17 -1.15 -0.75
N TYR A 7 -23.04 -1.07 -0.04
CA TYR A 7 -22.03 -2.13 -0.01
C TYR A 7 -22.18 -3.09 1.18
N LEU A 8 -23.08 -2.80 2.13
CA LEU A 8 -23.26 -3.59 3.36
C LEU A 8 -24.44 -4.58 3.28
N GLN A 9 -24.93 -4.92 2.10
CA GLN A 9 -26.05 -5.84 1.91
C GLN A 9 -25.78 -6.87 0.82
N SER A 10 -24.95 -7.86 1.14
CA SER A 10 -25.02 -9.17 0.48
C SER A 10 -24.56 -10.26 1.45
N ASN A 11 -25.56 -10.87 2.10
CA ASN A 11 -25.67 -12.25 2.58
C ASN A 11 -24.45 -12.91 3.24
N GLY A 12 -24.64 -13.35 4.49
CA GLY A 12 -23.69 -14.09 5.33
C GLY A 12 -23.36 -15.52 4.87
N TYR A 13 -22.80 -15.65 3.67
CA TYR A 13 -22.08 -16.81 3.19
C TYR A 13 -20.78 -16.33 2.55
N ILE A 14 -19.64 -16.84 3.02
CA ILE A 14 -18.33 -16.59 2.39
C ILE A 14 -18.46 -17.03 0.93
N GLN A 15 -18.29 -16.11 -0.03
CA GLN A 15 -18.37 -16.45 -1.44
C GLN A 15 -17.21 -17.39 -1.80
N GLU A 16 -17.38 -18.34 -2.73
CA GLU A 16 -16.32 -19.30 -3.13
C GLU A 16 -15.00 -18.60 -3.57
N LYS A 17 -15.14 -17.37 -4.07
CA LYS A 17 -14.03 -16.46 -4.40
C LYS A 17 -13.29 -15.95 -3.15
N ASP A 18 -14.01 -15.63 -2.08
CA ASP A 18 -13.44 -15.21 -0.80
C ASP A 18 -12.77 -16.39 -0.09
N GLU A 19 -13.25 -17.61 -0.25
CA GLU A 19 -12.64 -18.80 0.35
C GLU A 19 -11.23 -19.05 -0.21
N LYS A 20 -11.05 -18.96 -1.54
CA LYS A 20 -9.72 -19.07 -2.19
C LYS A 20 -8.80 -17.91 -1.83
N LEU A 21 -9.34 -16.69 -1.74
CA LEU A 21 -8.57 -15.52 -1.31
C LEU A 21 -8.16 -15.62 0.15
N LEU A 22 -9.07 -16.06 1.02
CA LEU A 22 -8.83 -16.29 2.43
C LEU A 22 -7.78 -17.38 2.64
N ASP A 23 -7.82 -18.48 1.89
CA ASP A 23 -6.82 -19.55 1.98
C ASP A 23 -5.44 -19.06 1.53
N SER A 24 -5.37 -18.38 0.37
CA SER A 24 -4.11 -17.76 -0.10
C SER A 24 -3.56 -16.75 0.91
N PHE A 25 -4.43 -15.99 1.58
CA PHE A 25 -4.05 -15.01 2.56
C PHE A 25 -3.67 -15.63 3.90
N LEU A 26 -4.35 -16.67 4.37
CA LEU A 26 -3.99 -17.40 5.59
C LEU A 26 -2.63 -18.07 5.45
N LEU A 27 -2.31 -18.59 4.26
CA LEU A 27 -0.96 -19.04 3.92
C LEU A 27 0.05 -17.88 4.00
N GLN A 28 -0.27 -16.72 3.43
CA GLN A 28 0.59 -15.53 3.53
C GLN A 28 0.74 -15.04 4.98
N VAL A 29 -0.33 -14.99 5.78
CA VAL A 29 -0.32 -14.54 7.18
C VAL A 29 0.42 -15.52 8.08
N ALA A 30 0.29 -16.83 7.85
CA ALA A 30 1.12 -17.83 8.53
C ALA A 30 2.62 -17.57 8.28
N ASN A 31 2.95 -17.03 7.10
CA ASN A 31 4.31 -16.64 6.74
C ASN A 31 4.71 -15.22 7.19
N ILE A 32 3.80 -14.42 7.76
CA ILE A 32 4.15 -13.12 8.36
C ILE A 32 4.73 -13.39 9.77
N PRO A 33 5.91 -12.85 10.11
CA PRO A 33 6.44 -12.98 11.46
C PRO A 33 5.49 -12.34 12.48
N GLY A 34 4.92 -13.17 13.34
CA GLY A 34 3.89 -12.78 14.30
C GLY A 34 2.46 -12.77 13.75
N GLY A 35 2.18 -13.38 12.59
CA GLY A 35 0.82 -13.54 12.05
C GLY A 35 -0.14 -14.27 12.99
N GLU A 36 0.35 -15.15 13.86
CA GLU A 36 -0.47 -15.77 14.91
C GLU A 36 -1.02 -14.77 15.94
N SER A 37 -0.36 -13.62 16.12
CA SER A 37 -0.79 -12.58 17.06
C SER A 37 -2.17 -12.00 16.72
N LEU A 38 -2.62 -12.13 15.47
CA LEU A 38 -3.97 -11.73 15.04
C LEU A 38 -5.07 -12.41 15.84
N ARG A 39 -4.87 -13.67 16.22
CA ARG A 39 -5.83 -14.43 17.05
C ARG A 39 -5.97 -13.85 18.47
N LYS A 40 -4.95 -13.12 18.94
CA LYS A 40 -4.93 -12.45 20.26
C LYS A 40 -5.63 -11.09 20.25
N CYS A 41 -6.10 -10.61 19.09
CA CYS A 41 -6.71 -9.29 18.99
C CYS A 41 -8.04 -9.20 19.79
N ILE A 42 -8.03 -8.40 20.85
CA ILE A 42 -9.19 -8.11 21.72
C ILE A 42 -10.07 -6.95 21.22
N GLN A 43 -9.85 -6.44 20.00
CA GLN A 43 -10.65 -5.36 19.39
C GLN A 43 -10.72 -4.04 20.20
N CYS A 44 -9.71 -3.75 21.03
CA CYS A 44 -9.65 -2.54 21.87
C CYS A 44 -9.61 -1.20 21.11
N GLY A 45 -9.16 -1.19 19.85
CA GLY A 45 -9.11 0.02 19.01
C GLY A 45 -7.91 0.95 19.20
N THR A 46 -6.93 0.58 20.03
CA THR A 46 -5.67 1.35 20.19
C THR A 46 -4.96 1.61 18.85
N CYS A 47 -5.01 0.65 17.93
CA CYS A 47 -4.45 0.78 16.59
C CYS A 47 -5.10 1.92 15.80
N THR A 48 -6.44 2.04 15.84
CA THR A 48 -7.19 3.11 15.18
C THR A 48 -6.89 4.47 15.84
N GLY A 49 -6.93 4.54 17.17
CA GLY A 49 -6.65 5.79 17.91
C GLY A 49 -5.20 6.28 17.75
N SER A 50 -4.25 5.37 17.55
CA SER A 50 -2.84 5.71 17.34
C SER A 50 -2.50 6.10 15.90
N CYS A 51 -3.40 5.85 14.96
CA CYS A 51 -3.13 6.00 13.54
C CYS A 51 -3.32 7.48 13.11
N PRO A 52 -2.26 8.14 12.62
CA PRO A 52 -2.34 9.56 12.24
C PRO A 52 -3.20 9.79 10.99
N VAL A 53 -3.40 8.76 10.16
CA VAL A 53 -4.15 8.83 8.90
C VAL A 53 -5.53 8.17 8.98
N SER A 54 -5.96 7.73 10.17
CA SER A 54 -7.23 7.05 10.40
C SER A 54 -8.44 7.84 9.89
N TYR A 55 -8.41 9.17 9.99
CA TYR A 55 -9.47 10.06 9.52
C TYR A 55 -9.71 10.02 7.99
N THR A 56 -8.75 9.50 7.22
CA THR A 56 -8.88 9.31 5.76
C THR A 56 -9.08 7.86 5.34
N MET A 57 -9.06 6.92 6.29
CA MET A 57 -9.29 5.50 6.06
C MET A 57 -10.80 5.24 5.93
N ASP A 58 -11.16 4.44 4.93
CA ASP A 58 -12.50 3.93 4.72
C ASP A 58 -12.83 2.78 5.65
N ILE A 59 -11.83 1.94 5.97
CA ILE A 59 -11.91 0.87 6.97
C ILE A 59 -10.74 1.04 7.93
N THR A 60 -10.99 1.22 9.22
CA THR A 60 -9.91 1.43 10.19
C THR A 60 -9.09 0.17 10.44
N PRO A 61 -7.85 0.26 10.97
CA PRO A 61 -7.04 -0.93 11.24
C PRO A 61 -7.71 -1.94 12.18
N ARG A 62 -8.52 -1.48 13.15
CA ARG A 62 -9.34 -2.36 13.99
C ARG A 62 -10.37 -3.14 13.18
N GLU A 63 -11.10 -2.44 12.32
CA GLU A 63 -12.16 -3.03 11.48
C GLU A 63 -11.59 -4.00 10.45
N ILE A 64 -10.41 -3.72 9.89
CA ILE A 64 -9.70 -4.67 9.01
C ILE A 64 -9.46 -6.01 9.73
N ILE A 65 -9.01 -5.97 10.99
CA ILE A 65 -8.79 -7.20 11.77
C ILE A 65 -10.11 -7.92 12.02
N ALA A 66 -11.20 -7.18 12.25
CA ALA A 66 -12.53 -7.77 12.45
C ALA A 66 -13.07 -8.44 11.16
N LEU A 67 -12.98 -7.74 10.03
CA LEU A 67 -13.36 -8.26 8.72
C LEU A 67 -12.52 -9.47 8.33
N PHE A 68 -11.23 -9.42 8.64
CA PHE A 68 -10.33 -10.55 8.38
C PHE A 68 -10.75 -11.78 9.19
N ARG A 69 -11.08 -11.61 10.48
CA ARG A 69 -11.63 -12.70 11.31
C ARG A 69 -12.99 -13.21 10.82
N ALA A 70 -13.74 -12.38 10.12
CA ALA A 70 -15.02 -12.76 9.50
C ALA A 70 -14.85 -13.41 8.11
N GLY A 71 -13.63 -13.41 7.55
CA GLY A 71 -13.35 -13.95 6.21
C GLY A 71 -13.71 -13.02 5.05
N ASP A 72 -14.05 -11.75 5.31
CA ASP A 72 -14.43 -10.79 4.28
C ASP A 72 -13.19 -10.14 3.64
N MET A 73 -12.55 -10.89 2.75
CA MET A 73 -11.35 -10.47 2.05
C MET A 73 -11.63 -9.46 0.93
N GLU A 74 -12.75 -9.61 0.21
CA GLU A 74 -13.11 -8.69 -0.87
C GLU A 74 -13.22 -7.24 -0.39
N SER A 75 -13.90 -7.01 0.75
CA SER A 75 -14.01 -5.66 1.33
C SER A 75 -12.66 -5.08 1.73
N ILE A 76 -11.77 -5.90 2.30
CA ILE A 76 -10.43 -5.46 2.72
C ILE A 76 -9.57 -5.09 1.52
N LEU A 77 -9.55 -5.92 0.47
CA LEU A 77 -8.69 -5.72 -0.70
C LEU A 77 -9.21 -4.57 -1.59
N ALA A 78 -10.52 -4.34 -1.61
CA ALA A 78 -11.12 -3.20 -2.29
C ALA A 78 -10.91 -1.87 -1.53
N SER A 79 -10.49 -1.92 -0.26
CA SER A 79 -10.33 -0.75 0.60
C SER A 79 -9.17 0.16 0.18
N ARG A 80 -9.29 1.45 0.44
CA ARG A 80 -8.18 2.42 0.27
C ARG A 80 -7.19 2.34 1.42
N THR A 81 -7.60 1.85 2.59
CA THR A 81 -6.79 1.80 3.81
C THR A 81 -5.42 1.16 3.60
N ILE A 82 -5.35 0.00 2.92
CA ILE A 82 -4.08 -0.70 2.67
C ILE A 82 -3.13 0.12 1.80
N TRP A 83 -3.65 1.08 1.03
CA TRP A 83 -2.87 1.93 0.13
C TRP A 83 -2.41 3.25 0.77
N ILE A 84 -3.15 3.77 1.74
CA ILE A 84 -2.83 5.03 2.42
C ILE A 84 -2.11 4.84 3.76
N CYS A 85 -2.00 3.59 4.23
CA CYS A 85 -1.17 3.27 5.39
C CYS A 85 0.25 3.83 5.18
N ALA A 86 0.68 4.67 6.11
CA ALA A 86 2.01 5.30 6.06
C ALA A 86 3.13 4.39 6.60
N SER A 87 2.79 3.15 7.00
CA SER A 87 3.73 2.19 7.62
C SER A 87 4.58 2.78 8.74
N CYS A 88 3.99 3.61 9.59
CA CYS A 88 4.70 4.30 10.68
C CYS A 88 4.90 3.44 11.95
N TYR A 89 4.40 2.20 11.96
CA TYR A 89 4.48 1.23 13.07
C TYR A 89 3.86 1.64 14.42
N ALA A 90 3.23 2.82 14.51
CA ALA A 90 2.59 3.31 15.73
C ALA A 90 1.54 2.36 16.31
N CYS A 91 0.74 1.71 15.46
CA CYS A 91 -0.30 0.77 15.87
C CYS A 91 0.27 -0.55 16.38
N THR A 92 1.38 -1.02 15.79
CA THR A 92 2.09 -2.23 16.21
C THR A 92 2.71 -2.04 17.60
N VAL A 93 3.46 -0.96 17.79
CA VAL A 93 4.17 -0.68 19.06
C VAL A 93 3.22 -0.48 20.24
N ARG A 94 2.06 0.17 20.00
CA ARG A 94 1.09 0.47 21.06
C ARG A 94 0.09 -0.66 21.31
N CYS A 95 0.16 -1.77 20.57
CA CYS A 95 -0.81 -2.84 20.75
C CYS A 95 -0.57 -3.58 22.09
N PRO A 96 -1.56 -3.60 23.01
CA PRO A 96 -1.38 -4.31 24.29
C PRO A 96 -1.33 -5.83 24.15
N GLN A 97 -1.68 -6.37 22.98
CA GLN A 97 -1.64 -7.80 22.66
C GLN A 97 -0.49 -8.16 21.71
N GLY A 98 0.37 -7.21 21.35
CA GLY A 98 1.49 -7.44 20.45
C GLY A 98 1.08 -7.82 19.03
N VAL A 99 -0.05 -7.31 18.53
CA VAL A 99 -0.52 -7.58 17.17
C VAL A 99 0.34 -6.81 16.15
N GLN A 100 0.87 -7.52 15.16
CA GLN A 100 1.66 -6.97 14.06
C GLN A 100 0.78 -6.31 12.98
N VAL A 101 0.04 -5.25 13.37
CA VAL A 101 -0.98 -4.61 12.51
C VAL A 101 -0.37 -4.01 11.24
N THR A 102 0.83 -3.44 11.33
CA THR A 102 1.48 -2.80 10.17
C THR A 102 1.84 -3.83 9.10
N ASP A 103 2.42 -4.96 9.51
CA ASP A 103 2.86 -6.02 8.60
C ASP A 103 1.66 -6.73 7.96
N LEU A 104 0.56 -6.89 8.72
CA LEU A 104 -0.73 -7.35 8.17
C LEU A 104 -1.22 -6.47 7.03
N LEU A 105 -1.26 -5.14 7.23
CA LEU A 105 -1.71 -4.20 6.19
C LEU A 105 -0.80 -4.24 4.95
N TYR A 106 0.51 -4.46 5.16
CA TYR A 106 1.47 -4.58 4.06
C TYR A 106 1.28 -5.89 3.27
N ALA A 107 1.02 -7.01 3.94
CA ALA A 107 0.70 -8.28 3.29
C ALA A 107 -0.60 -8.18 2.49
N LEU A 108 -1.65 -7.58 3.05
CA LEU A 108 -2.90 -7.32 2.31
C LEU A 108 -2.67 -6.46 1.06
N LYS A 109 -1.81 -5.45 1.15
CA LYS A 109 -1.42 -4.63 0.00
C LYS A 109 -0.69 -5.44 -1.08
N ARG A 110 0.24 -6.33 -0.70
CA ARG A 110 0.93 -7.23 -1.64
C ARG A 110 -0.05 -8.17 -2.33
N LEU A 111 -0.92 -8.82 -1.56
CA LEU A 111 -1.95 -9.71 -2.10
C LEU A 111 -2.87 -8.97 -3.10
N ALA A 112 -3.27 -7.73 -2.77
CA ALA A 112 -4.05 -6.89 -3.69
C ALA A 112 -3.29 -6.61 -5.00
N ILE A 113 -1.98 -6.36 -4.94
CA ILE A 113 -1.13 -6.16 -6.13
C ILE A 113 -1.03 -7.44 -6.96
N GLU A 114 -0.75 -8.58 -6.35
CA GLU A 114 -0.63 -9.90 -7.01
C GLU A 114 -1.92 -10.28 -7.75
N ASN A 115 -3.06 -10.01 -7.14
CA ASN A 115 -4.38 -10.32 -7.70
C ASN A 115 -4.95 -9.20 -8.58
N ASN A 116 -4.19 -8.12 -8.83
CA ASN A 116 -4.63 -6.94 -9.58
C ASN A 116 -5.94 -6.31 -9.07
N ILE A 117 -6.16 -6.35 -7.74
CA ILE A 117 -7.31 -5.76 -7.07
C ILE A 117 -6.95 -4.35 -6.62
N PHE A 118 -7.64 -3.36 -7.17
CA PHE A 118 -7.38 -1.96 -6.86
C PHE A 118 -8.68 -1.21 -6.55
N PRO A 119 -8.66 -0.27 -5.58
CA PRO A 119 -9.78 0.62 -5.35
C PRO A 119 -10.09 1.44 -6.61
N LYS A 120 -11.38 1.52 -6.97
CA LYS A 120 -11.84 2.26 -8.15
C LYS A 120 -11.41 3.73 -8.06
N LYS A 121 -10.79 4.24 -9.13
CA LYS A 121 -10.32 5.64 -9.29
C LYS A 121 -9.24 6.09 -8.27
N PHE A 122 -8.32 5.20 -7.89
CA PHE A 122 -7.27 5.55 -6.93
C PHE A 122 -5.90 5.85 -7.59
N PRO A 123 -5.39 7.09 -7.52
CA PRO A 123 -4.19 7.51 -8.25
C PRO A 123 -2.88 6.99 -7.66
N VAL A 124 -2.88 6.55 -6.40
CA VAL A 124 -1.65 6.22 -5.65
C VAL A 124 -0.91 5.04 -6.27
N PHE A 125 -1.62 4.04 -6.80
CA PHE A 125 -0.98 2.91 -7.46
C PHE A 125 -0.19 3.35 -8.70
N ALA A 126 -0.81 4.12 -9.59
CA ALA A 126 -0.16 4.64 -10.79
C ALA A 126 1.02 5.55 -10.44
N LEU A 127 0.89 6.39 -9.41
CA LEU A 127 1.97 7.23 -8.91
C LEU A 127 3.13 6.39 -8.37
N SER A 128 2.84 5.40 -7.52
CA SER A 128 3.82 4.49 -6.94
C SER A 128 4.58 3.74 -8.03
N GLN A 129 3.89 3.25 -9.05
CA GLN A 129 4.52 2.53 -10.14
C GLN A 129 5.41 3.45 -11.00
N SER A 130 4.96 4.68 -11.29
CA SER A 130 5.81 5.67 -11.96
C SER A 130 7.03 6.05 -11.11
N PHE A 131 6.87 6.15 -9.79
CA PHE A 131 7.96 6.44 -8.86
C PHE A 131 9.00 5.32 -8.82
N VAL A 132 8.58 4.08 -8.57
CA VAL A 132 9.47 2.92 -8.50
C VAL A 132 10.22 2.73 -9.81
N ASN A 133 9.55 2.86 -10.96
CA ASN A 133 10.19 2.75 -12.27
C ASN A 133 11.32 3.77 -12.47
N LEU A 134 11.12 5.03 -12.08
CA LEU A 134 12.14 6.08 -12.21
C LEU A 134 13.28 5.89 -11.21
N THR A 135 12.95 5.53 -9.98
CA THR A 135 13.95 5.27 -8.94
C THR A 135 14.80 4.05 -9.28
N ASN A 136 14.21 2.96 -9.79
CA ASN A 136 14.97 1.78 -10.23
C ASN A 136 15.87 2.10 -11.43
N ARG A 137 15.45 3.03 -12.31
CA ARG A 137 16.23 3.44 -13.49
C ARG A 137 17.39 4.39 -13.18
N TYR A 138 17.17 5.37 -12.31
CA TYR A 138 18.15 6.44 -12.06
C TYR A 138 18.83 6.34 -10.69
N GLY A 139 18.30 5.51 -9.79
CA GLY A 139 18.71 5.39 -8.39
C GLY A 139 18.34 6.58 -7.52
N ARG A 140 17.58 7.55 -8.05
CA ARG A 140 17.12 8.76 -7.35
C ARG A 140 15.77 9.22 -7.88
N SER A 141 15.01 9.88 -7.00
CA SER A 141 13.77 10.57 -7.38
C SER A 141 14.04 11.74 -8.32
N TYR A 142 13.38 11.73 -9.49
CA TYR A 142 13.43 12.80 -10.48
C TYR A 142 12.04 13.40 -10.66
N GLU A 143 11.75 14.48 -9.93
CA GLU A 143 10.38 15.01 -9.77
C GLU A 143 9.69 15.39 -11.09
N PRO A 144 10.32 16.14 -12.03
CA PRO A 144 9.65 16.51 -13.27
C PRO A 144 9.37 15.30 -14.14
N GLY A 145 10.28 14.33 -14.17
CA GLY A 145 10.05 13.06 -14.87
C GLY A 145 8.97 12.21 -14.22
N LEU A 146 8.85 12.25 -12.88
CA LEU A 146 7.78 11.57 -12.15
C LEU A 146 6.41 12.16 -12.47
N ILE A 147 6.28 13.47 -12.34
CA ILE A 147 5.06 14.20 -12.67
C ILE A 147 4.70 13.94 -14.13
N LEU A 148 5.65 14.11 -15.04
CA LEU A 148 5.43 13.88 -16.47
C LEU A 148 5.00 12.44 -16.76
N SER A 149 5.73 11.45 -16.24
CA SER A 149 5.40 10.03 -16.41
C SER A 149 4.01 9.68 -15.89
N TYR A 150 3.67 10.19 -14.69
CA TYR A 150 2.38 9.94 -14.07
C TYR A 150 1.23 10.58 -14.85
N TYR A 151 1.34 11.86 -15.22
CA TYR A 151 0.27 12.58 -15.93
C TYR A 151 0.10 12.10 -17.37
N LEU A 152 1.18 11.75 -18.09
CA LEU A 152 1.08 11.17 -19.43
C LEU A 152 0.34 9.83 -19.44
N ARG A 153 0.48 9.02 -18.38
CA ARG A 153 -0.19 7.72 -18.25
C ARG A 153 -1.64 7.83 -17.77
N THR A 154 -1.92 8.80 -16.89
CA THR A 154 -3.24 8.90 -16.24
C THR A 154 -4.16 9.92 -16.89
N LYS A 155 -3.69 11.15 -17.11
CA LYS A 155 -4.49 12.30 -17.55
C LYS A 155 -3.63 13.30 -18.33
N PRO A 156 -3.31 13.03 -19.61
CA PRO A 156 -2.38 13.86 -20.39
C PRO A 156 -2.89 15.30 -20.55
N TRP A 157 -4.20 15.50 -20.71
CA TRP A 157 -4.81 16.83 -20.80
C TRP A 157 -4.62 17.66 -19.53
N GLN A 158 -4.61 17.03 -18.35
CA GLN A 158 -4.43 17.73 -17.08
C GLN A 158 -2.98 18.22 -16.91
N LEU A 159 -2.01 17.65 -17.62
CA LEU A 159 -0.62 18.13 -17.61
C LEU A 159 -0.50 19.59 -18.07
N LEU A 160 -1.33 20.02 -19.03
CA LEU A 160 -1.32 21.39 -19.54
C LEU A 160 -1.65 22.42 -18.45
N THR A 161 -2.47 22.03 -17.46
CA THR A 161 -2.82 22.90 -16.32
C THR A 161 -1.64 23.18 -15.39
N LEU A 162 -0.62 22.32 -15.41
CA LEU A 162 0.58 22.48 -14.61
C LEU A 162 1.62 23.41 -15.26
N PHE A 163 1.41 23.83 -16.51
CA PHE A 163 2.35 24.66 -17.26
C PHE A 163 2.69 25.99 -16.56
N PRO A 164 1.73 26.76 -16.00
CA PRO A 164 2.05 28.02 -15.30
C PRO A 164 2.93 27.80 -14.06
N LEU A 165 2.68 26.73 -13.30
CA LEU A 165 3.50 26.35 -12.14
C LEU A 165 4.90 25.95 -12.58
N PHE A 166 5.01 25.16 -13.64
CA PHE A 166 6.28 24.75 -14.23
C PHE A 166 7.14 25.96 -14.63
N ILE A 167 6.58 26.94 -15.35
CA ILE A 167 7.29 28.18 -15.72
C ILE A 167 7.72 28.98 -14.47
N LYS A 168 6.85 29.10 -13.47
CA LYS A 168 7.17 29.81 -12.22
C LYS A 168 8.30 29.15 -11.42
N LEU A 169 8.39 27.83 -11.45
CA LEU A 169 9.47 27.10 -10.79
C LEU A 169 10.76 27.10 -11.61
N LEU A 170 10.66 27.06 -12.95
CA LEU A 170 11.79 27.14 -13.87
C LEU A 170 12.48 28.50 -13.78
N THR A 171 11.72 29.60 -13.79
CA THR A 171 12.23 30.98 -13.62
C THR A 171 12.93 31.20 -12.28
N ARG A 172 12.60 30.39 -11.27
CA ARG A 172 13.24 30.43 -9.94
C ARG A 172 14.39 29.42 -9.78
N GLY A 173 14.75 28.68 -10.83
CA GLY A 173 15.81 27.67 -10.77
C GLY A 173 15.50 26.50 -9.83
N ARG A 174 14.23 26.27 -9.48
CA ARG A 174 13.81 25.23 -8.51
C ARG A 174 13.49 23.88 -9.15
N ILE A 175 13.71 23.74 -10.45
CA ILE A 175 13.47 22.51 -11.21
C ILE A 175 14.78 22.03 -11.85
N SER A 176 15.07 20.74 -11.68
CA SER A 176 16.12 20.06 -12.44
C SER A 176 15.50 19.46 -13.71
N LEU A 177 15.93 19.85 -14.91
CA LEU A 177 15.36 19.32 -16.17
C LEU A 177 15.98 18.01 -16.65
N LEU A 178 17.13 17.64 -16.09
CA LEU A 178 17.83 16.40 -16.43
C LEU A 178 17.94 15.53 -15.19
N PRO A 179 17.73 14.21 -15.32
CA PRO A 179 17.85 13.28 -14.21
C PRO A 179 19.33 13.13 -13.81
N LYS A 180 19.62 13.31 -12.51
CA LYS A 180 20.93 12.98 -11.93
C LYS A 180 20.94 11.51 -11.52
N LYS A 181 21.88 10.73 -12.05
CA LYS A 181 22.05 9.31 -11.70
C LYS A 181 22.94 9.13 -10.47
N ILE A 182 22.71 8.06 -9.69
CA ILE A 182 23.68 7.62 -8.68
C ILE A 182 24.96 7.08 -9.33
N LYS A 183 26.05 7.10 -8.57
CA LYS A 183 27.26 6.36 -8.93
C LYS A 183 26.96 4.86 -8.87
N ASN A 184 27.43 4.10 -9.85
CA ASN A 184 27.32 2.63 -9.89
C ASN A 184 25.88 2.09 -9.87
N THR A 185 25.09 2.45 -10.88
CA THR A 185 23.71 1.96 -11.06
C THR A 185 23.61 0.45 -11.24
N ALA A 186 24.66 -0.20 -11.76
CA ALA A 186 24.69 -1.64 -11.95
C ALA A 186 24.67 -2.40 -10.61
N ASN A 187 25.48 -1.98 -9.64
CA ASN A 187 25.45 -2.59 -8.30
C ASN A 187 24.14 -2.30 -7.57
N PHE A 188 23.57 -1.11 -7.74
CA PHE A 188 22.25 -0.79 -7.20
C PHE A 188 21.17 -1.74 -7.71
N SER A 189 21.13 -2.01 -9.03
CA SER A 189 20.19 -2.99 -9.58
C SER A 189 20.39 -4.39 -9.02
N LYS A 190 21.65 -4.81 -8.78
CA LYS A 190 21.93 -6.12 -8.15
C LYS A 190 21.39 -6.19 -6.72
N ILE A 191 21.60 -5.14 -5.92
CA ILE A 191 21.09 -5.05 -4.55
C ILE A 191 19.56 -5.11 -4.53
N LEU A 192 18.89 -4.41 -5.47
CA LEU A 192 17.44 -4.46 -5.57
C LEU A 192 16.93 -5.87 -5.90
N ASN A 193 17.56 -6.54 -6.88
CA ASN A 193 17.17 -7.90 -7.24
C ASN A 193 17.37 -8.86 -6.06
N GLU A 194 18.49 -8.74 -5.32
CA GLU A 194 18.73 -9.56 -4.14
C GLU A 194 17.70 -9.28 -3.03
N ALA A 195 17.36 -8.01 -2.79
CA ALA A 195 16.35 -7.65 -1.80
C ALA A 195 14.95 -8.17 -2.20
N GLU A 196 14.59 -8.12 -3.48
CA GLU A 196 13.33 -8.66 -4.01
C GLU A 196 13.28 -10.18 -3.84
N ILE A 197 14.41 -10.86 -4.11
CA ILE A 197 14.58 -12.29 -3.84
C ILE A 197 14.41 -12.56 -2.33
N MET A 198 15.04 -11.80 -1.44
CA MET A 198 14.90 -11.97 0.00
C MET A 198 13.45 -11.72 0.48
N GLU A 199 12.74 -10.74 -0.07
CA GLU A 199 11.34 -10.46 0.24
C GLU A 199 10.38 -11.55 -0.28
N MET A 200 10.68 -12.17 -1.43
CA MET A 200 9.96 -13.34 -1.95
C MET A 200 10.35 -14.64 -1.23
N ILE A 201 11.57 -14.71 -0.69
CA ILE A 201 12.11 -15.92 -0.05
C ILE A 201 11.66 -16.05 1.39
N ILE A 202 11.36 -14.97 2.14
CA ILE A 202 11.18 -14.99 3.62
C ILE A 202 10.56 -16.32 4.10
N PRO A 203 11.38 -17.29 4.52
CA PRO A 203 10.92 -18.31 5.44
C PRO A 203 10.91 -17.64 6.81
N VAL A 204 9.80 -17.77 7.52
CA VAL A 204 9.65 -17.30 8.90
C VAL A 204 10.90 -17.75 9.69
N ARG A 205 11.68 -16.79 10.17
CA ARG A 205 12.84 -17.10 11.00
C ARG A 205 12.33 -17.67 12.31
N GLU A 206 12.65 -18.92 12.60
CA GLU A 206 12.40 -19.56 13.90
C GLU A 206 13.06 -18.73 15.01
N SER A 207 12.22 -18.24 15.93
CA SER A 207 12.62 -17.88 17.31
C SER A 207 11.40 -17.96 18.22
#